data_AF-O18934-F1
#
_entry.id   AF-O18934-F1
#
_cell.length_a   1.000
_cell.length_b   1.000
_cell.length_c   1.000
_cell.angle_alpha   90.00
_cell.angle_beta   90.00
_cell.angle_gamma   90.00
#
_symmetry.space_group_name_H-M   'P 1'
#
loop_
_entity.id
_entity.type
_entity.pdbx_description
1 polymer ?
#
loop_
_entity_poly.entity_id
_entity_poly.type
_entity_poly.pdbx_seq_one_letter_code
_entity_poly.pdbx_strand_id
1 'polypeptide(L)'
;FNEEGSLYILKGDRTIEFDGEFAADVLVEFLLDLIEDPVEIINSKLEVQAFERIEDHIKLIGFFKSEDSEYYKAFEEAAEHFQPYIKFFATFDKGVAKKLSLKMNEVDFYEPFMEEPIVIPDKPYTEEEIVEFVKEHQRPTLRRLRPEDMFETWEDNLNG
;
A
#
# COMPACT_ATOMS: atom_id res chain seq x y z
N PHE A 1 -4.23 21.13 4.76
CA PHE A 1 -4.81 22.10 3.81
C PHE A 1 -6.11 21.47 3.37
N ASN A 2 -7.22 22.22 3.41
CA ASN A 2 -8.49 21.73 2.84
C ASN A 2 -8.66 22.46 1.52
N GLU A 3 -8.70 21.71 0.43
CA GLU A 3 -9.09 22.26 -0.86
C GLU A 3 -10.62 22.44 -0.89
N GLU A 4 -11.05 23.57 -1.43
CA GLU A 4 -12.46 23.94 -1.43
C GLU A 4 -13.22 23.10 -2.46
N GLY A 5 -14.19 22.31 -2.01
CA GLY A 5 -14.97 21.42 -2.87
C GLY A 5 -14.53 19.96 -2.87
N SER A 6 -13.42 19.63 -2.20
CA SER A 6 -12.91 18.26 -2.11
C SER A 6 -13.71 17.39 -1.13
N LEU A 7 -13.66 16.07 -1.35
CA LEU A 7 -14.29 15.08 -0.49
C LEU A 7 -13.24 14.52 0.49
N TYR A 8 -13.52 14.64 1.79
CA TYR A 8 -12.67 14.07 2.84
C TYR A 8 -13.39 12.94 3.57
N ILE A 9 -12.68 11.85 3.78
CA ILE A 9 -13.15 10.67 4.49
C ILE A 9 -12.35 10.52 5.78
N LEU A 10 -13.05 10.26 6.89
CA LEU A 10 -12.46 10.08 8.21
C LEU A 10 -12.54 8.61 8.61
N LYS A 11 -11.39 8.00 8.87
CA LYS A 11 -11.27 6.63 9.40
C LYS A 11 -10.32 6.67 10.60
N GLY A 12 -10.84 6.41 11.80
CA GLY A 12 -10.05 6.55 13.02
C GLY A 12 -9.58 8.00 13.24
N ASP A 13 -8.28 8.19 13.36
CA ASP A 13 -7.59 9.49 13.42
C ASP A 13 -7.06 9.97 12.06
N ARG A 14 -7.27 9.17 10.99
CA ARG A 14 -6.84 9.48 9.63
C ARG A 14 -7.89 10.31 8.90
N THR A 15 -7.39 11.30 8.16
CA THR A 15 -8.16 12.05 7.16
C THR A 15 -7.59 11.70 5.78
N ILE A 16 -8.45 11.18 4.91
CA ILE A 16 -8.11 10.79 3.55
C ILE A 16 -8.83 11.74 2.61
N GLU A 17 -8.08 12.32 1.69
CA GLU A 17 -8.62 13.14 0.60
C GLU A 17 -8.94 12.22 -0.57
N PHE A 18 -10.19 12.24 -1.03
CA PHE A 18 -10.58 11.54 -2.25
C PHE A 18 -10.40 12.47 -3.44
N ASP A 19 -9.40 12.16 -4.26
CA ASP A 19 -9.03 12.94 -5.44
C ASP A 19 -9.23 12.15 -6.75
N GLY A 20 -10.40 11.54 -6.83
CA GLY A 20 -10.84 10.71 -7.95
C GLY A 20 -12.13 11.22 -8.60
N GLU A 21 -12.61 10.45 -9.58
CA GLU A 21 -13.86 10.68 -10.29
C GLU A 21 -15.04 10.72 -9.32
N PHE A 22 -15.79 11.82 -9.35
CA PHE A 22 -16.97 12.00 -8.52
C PHE A 22 -18.20 11.25 -9.08
N ALA A 23 -18.11 9.91 -9.08
CA ALA A 23 -19.15 8.99 -9.54
C ALA A 23 -19.55 8.01 -8.43
N ALA A 24 -20.83 7.61 -8.41
CA ALA A 24 -21.38 6.83 -7.30
C ALA A 24 -20.76 5.43 -7.19
N ASP A 25 -20.50 4.79 -8.33
CA ASP A 25 -19.81 3.50 -8.41
C ASP A 25 -18.37 3.58 -7.91
N VAL A 26 -17.62 4.61 -8.33
CA VAL A 26 -16.23 4.84 -7.88
C VAL A 26 -16.16 5.10 -6.38
N LEU A 27 -17.05 5.96 -5.85
CA LEU A 27 -17.11 6.24 -4.41
C LEU A 27 -17.50 5.01 -3.58
N VAL A 28 -18.41 4.18 -4.08
CA VAL A 28 -18.80 2.94 -3.38
C VAL A 28 -17.62 1.97 -3.34
N GLU A 29 -16.92 1.78 -4.47
CA GLU A 29 -15.73 0.92 -4.53
C GLU A 29 -14.64 1.43 -3.59
N PHE A 30 -14.32 2.73 -3.65
CA PHE A 30 -13.34 3.36 -2.77
C PHE A 30 -13.65 3.17 -1.28
N LEU A 31 -14.91 3.38 -0.89
CA LEU A 31 -15.32 3.22 0.51
C LEU A 31 -15.33 1.76 0.95
N LEU A 32 -15.65 0.81 0.06
CA LEU A 32 -15.56 -0.62 0.34
C LEU A 32 -14.11 -1.05 0.56
N ASP A 33 -13.18 -0.60 -0.28
CA ASP A 33 -11.76 -0.85 -0.09
C ASP A 33 -11.24 -0.21 1.21
N LEU A 34 -11.73 0.98 1.55
CA LEU A 34 -11.28 1.71 2.72
C LEU A 34 -11.78 1.10 4.05
N ILE A 35 -12.92 0.40 4.08
CA ILE A 35 -13.40 -0.23 5.33
C ILE A 35 -12.65 -1.52 5.68
N GLU A 36 -11.95 -2.13 4.72
CA GLU A 36 -11.11 -3.30 4.96
C GLU A 36 -9.89 -2.95 5.83
N ASP A 37 -9.27 -4.00 6.37
CA ASP A 37 -8.04 -3.87 7.17
C ASP A 37 -6.90 -3.28 6.32
N PRO A 38 -6.01 -2.46 6.92
CA PRO A 38 -4.92 -1.81 6.18
C PRO A 38 -3.87 -2.78 5.65
N VAL A 39 -3.78 -3.98 6.22
CA VAL A 39 -2.83 -5.01 5.79
C VAL A 39 -3.56 -6.32 5.52
N GLU A 40 -3.38 -6.87 4.31
CA GLU A 40 -3.92 -8.18 3.94
C GLU A 40 -2.90 -9.29 4.30
N ILE A 41 -3.35 -10.32 5.04
CA ILE A 41 -2.48 -11.42 5.48
C ILE A 41 -2.46 -12.57 4.46
N ILE A 42 -1.27 -12.87 3.93
CA ILE A 42 -1.00 -13.99 3.03
C ILE A 42 -0.53 -15.21 3.83
N ASN A 43 -1.37 -16.23 3.88
CA ASN A 43 -1.19 -17.47 4.63
C ASN A 43 -0.98 -18.70 3.73
N SER A 44 -1.21 -18.57 2.42
CA SER A 44 -1.15 -19.73 1.50
C SER A 44 -0.44 -19.43 0.19
N LYS A 45 0.05 -20.51 -0.46
CA LYS A 45 0.65 -20.41 -1.80
C LYS A 45 -0.33 -19.92 -2.87
N LEU A 46 -1.63 -20.11 -2.65
CA LEU A 46 -2.68 -19.65 -3.55
C LEU A 46 -2.84 -18.13 -3.44
N GLU A 47 -2.86 -17.61 -2.21
CA GLU A 47 -2.88 -16.16 -1.97
C GLU A 47 -1.61 -15.48 -2.49
N VAL A 48 -0.44 -16.13 -2.43
CA VAL A 48 0.76 -15.60 -3.10
C VAL A 48 0.54 -15.41 -4.60
N GLN A 49 -0.18 -16.33 -5.27
CA GLN A 49 -0.48 -16.15 -6.70
C GLN A 49 -1.44 -15.00 -6.96
N ALA A 50 -2.35 -14.68 -6.02
CA ALA A 50 -3.21 -13.52 -6.12
C ALA A 50 -2.39 -12.24 -5.96
N PHE A 51 -1.53 -12.18 -4.95
CA PHE A 51 -0.56 -11.09 -4.75
C PHE A 51 0.33 -10.87 -5.98
N GLU A 52 0.90 -11.95 -6.55
CA GLU A 52 1.78 -11.89 -7.73
C GLU A 52 1.08 -11.28 -8.97
N ARG A 53 -0.26 -11.40 -9.09
CA ARG A 53 -1.04 -10.87 -10.23
C ARG A 53 -1.34 -9.38 -10.16
N ILE A 54 -1.13 -8.73 -9.02
CA ILE A 54 -1.34 -7.30 -8.86
C ILE A 54 -0.13 -6.58 -9.48
N GLU A 55 -0.24 -6.15 -10.73
CA GLU A 55 0.86 -5.53 -11.46
C GLU A 55 0.71 -4.01 -11.60
N ASP A 56 -0.51 -3.48 -11.53
CA ASP A 56 -0.81 -2.08 -11.83
C ASP A 56 -0.96 -1.19 -10.58
N HIS A 57 -0.58 -1.70 -9.41
CA HIS A 57 -0.60 -1.00 -8.13
C HIS A 57 0.77 -1.07 -7.46
N ILE A 58 1.14 0.00 -6.75
CA ILE A 58 2.21 -0.11 -5.75
C ILE A 58 1.72 -1.09 -4.68
N LYS A 59 2.57 -2.06 -4.34
CA LYS A 59 2.28 -3.01 -3.27
C LYS A 59 3.51 -3.27 -2.42
N LEU A 60 3.30 -3.42 -1.12
CA LEU A 60 4.34 -3.79 -0.17
C LEU A 60 4.03 -5.15 0.44
N ILE A 61 5.06 -5.95 0.71
CA ILE A 61 4.89 -7.20 1.46
C ILE A 61 5.96 -7.39 2.52
N GLY A 62 5.53 -7.60 3.77
CA GLY A 62 6.41 -7.85 4.90
C GLY A 62 6.34 -9.28 5.43
N PHE A 63 7.48 -9.83 5.86
CA PHE A 63 7.51 -11.09 6.62
C PHE A 63 7.81 -10.83 8.09
N PHE A 64 6.84 -11.11 8.98
CA PHE A 64 6.97 -10.88 10.41
C PHE A 64 6.78 -12.15 11.22
N LYS A 65 7.09 -12.07 12.51
CA LYS A 65 7.00 -13.22 13.41
C LYS A 65 5.54 -13.62 13.71
N SER A 66 4.67 -12.62 13.90
CA SER A 66 3.25 -12.72 14.26
C SER A 66 2.64 -11.32 14.28
N GLU A 67 1.32 -11.23 14.38
CA GLU A 67 0.57 -9.98 14.59
C GLU A 67 1.02 -9.23 15.87
N ASP A 68 1.45 -9.97 16.90
CA ASP A 68 1.96 -9.36 18.15
C ASP A 68 3.35 -8.70 18.02
N SER A 69 4.02 -8.83 16.87
CA SER A 69 5.36 -8.28 16.65
C SER A 69 5.31 -6.75 16.58
N GLU A 70 6.21 -6.07 17.29
CA GLU A 70 6.34 -4.60 17.20
C GLU A 70 6.59 -4.12 15.75
N TYR A 71 7.35 -4.91 14.97
CA TYR A 71 7.62 -4.61 13.57
C TYR A 71 6.42 -4.78 12.64
N TYR A 72 5.49 -5.69 12.98
CA TYR A 72 4.24 -5.80 12.22
C TYR A 72 3.34 -4.61 12.54
N LYS A 73 3.27 -4.21 13.81
CA LYS A 73 2.47 -3.04 14.24
C LYS A 73 2.94 -1.75 13.58
N ALA A 74 4.25 -1.51 13.53
CA ALA A 74 4.81 -0.37 12.81
C ALA A 74 4.48 -0.41 11.29
N PHE A 75 4.46 -1.61 10.69
CA PHE A 75 4.08 -1.79 9.29
C PHE A 75 2.58 -1.58 9.04
N GLU A 76 1.74 -2.02 9.97
CA GLU A 76 0.29 -1.81 9.97
C GLU A 76 -0.07 -0.33 10.14
N GLU A 77 0.57 0.36 11.09
CA GLU A 77 0.45 1.81 11.28
C GLU A 77 0.87 2.56 10.01
N ALA A 78 1.98 2.17 9.37
CA ALA A 78 2.40 2.77 8.11
C ALA A 78 1.39 2.56 6.98
N ALA A 79 0.75 1.38 6.91
CA ALA A 79 -0.26 1.07 5.90
C ALA A 79 -1.49 1.99 5.97
N GLU A 80 -1.89 2.41 7.18
CA GLU A 80 -2.99 3.37 7.39
C GLU A 80 -2.71 4.75 6.77
N HIS A 81 -1.44 5.08 6.45
CA HIS A 81 -1.13 6.32 5.73
C HIS A 81 -1.48 6.29 4.26
N PHE A 82 -1.62 5.11 3.67
CA PHE A 82 -1.73 4.95 2.22
C PHE A 82 -3.00 4.23 1.77
N GLN A 83 -3.90 3.88 2.69
CA GLN A 83 -5.19 3.28 2.33
C GLN A 83 -6.05 4.25 1.50
N PRO A 84 -6.82 3.73 0.53
CA PRO A 84 -6.76 2.38 -0.06
C PRO A 84 -5.82 2.27 -1.28
N TYR A 85 -5.06 3.34 -1.57
CA TYR A 85 -4.30 3.55 -2.80
C TYR A 85 -3.08 2.63 -2.98
N ILE A 86 -2.33 2.39 -1.90
CA ILE A 86 -1.18 1.48 -1.87
C ILE A 86 -1.56 0.25 -1.07
N LYS A 87 -1.34 -0.94 -1.66
CA LYS A 87 -1.77 -2.20 -1.06
C LYS A 87 -0.66 -2.78 -0.18
N PHE A 88 -0.93 -2.96 1.11
CA PHE A 88 0.02 -3.56 2.06
C PHE A 88 -0.37 -5.00 2.34
N PHE A 89 0.62 -5.89 2.31
CA PHE A 89 0.48 -7.31 2.59
C PHE A 89 1.46 -7.73 3.68
N ALA A 90 1.09 -8.74 4.45
CA ALA A 90 2.01 -9.36 5.40
C ALA A 90 1.89 -10.87 5.37
N THR A 91 2.94 -11.55 5.80
CA THR A 91 2.88 -12.98 6.09
C THR A 91 3.56 -13.28 7.41
N PHE A 92 3.06 -14.31 8.09
CA PHE A 92 3.69 -14.93 9.25
C PHE A 92 4.17 -16.36 8.92
N ASP A 93 3.90 -16.84 7.71
CA ASP A 93 4.21 -18.20 7.27
C ASP A 93 5.59 -18.27 6.60
N LYS A 94 6.46 -19.12 7.15
CA LYS A 94 7.83 -19.31 6.63
C LYS A 94 7.86 -19.89 5.21
N GLY A 95 6.85 -20.66 4.80
CA GLY A 95 6.72 -21.22 3.47
C GLY A 95 6.34 -20.16 2.44
N VAL A 96 5.43 -19.26 2.79
CA VAL A 96 5.08 -18.06 2.02
C VAL A 96 6.30 -17.15 1.88
N ALA A 97 6.93 -16.77 2.99
CA ALA A 97 8.13 -15.92 2.99
C ALA A 97 9.26 -16.53 2.14
N LYS A 98 9.49 -17.84 2.25
CA LYS A 98 10.49 -18.52 1.42
C LYS A 98 10.15 -18.49 -0.07
N LYS A 99 8.87 -18.56 -0.46
CA LYS A 99 8.47 -18.45 -1.88
C LYS A 99 8.75 -17.05 -2.41
N LEU A 100 8.53 -16.02 -1.59
CA LEU A 100 8.77 -14.61 -1.91
C LEU A 100 10.22 -14.17 -1.66
N SER A 101 11.10 -15.07 -1.22
CA SER A 101 12.49 -14.77 -0.86
C SER A 101 12.69 -13.76 0.29
N LEU A 102 11.65 -13.51 1.08
CA LEU A 102 11.68 -12.59 2.22
C LEU A 102 12.40 -13.19 3.43
N LYS A 103 13.25 -12.39 4.06
CA LYS A 103 13.83 -12.68 5.40
C LYS A 103 12.95 -12.10 6.51
N MET A 104 13.15 -12.57 7.75
CA MET A 104 12.42 -12.02 8.92
C MET A 104 12.59 -10.49 9.00
N ASN A 105 11.48 -9.79 9.23
CA ASN A 105 11.33 -8.33 9.28
C ASN A 105 11.73 -7.60 7.99
N GLU A 106 11.84 -8.30 6.87
CA GLU A 106 12.06 -7.69 5.56
C GLU A 106 10.74 -7.22 4.99
N VAL A 107 10.76 -6.05 4.36
CA VAL A 107 9.65 -5.52 3.59
C VAL A 107 10.15 -5.24 2.18
N ASP A 108 9.46 -5.81 1.21
CA ASP A 108 9.69 -5.60 -0.21
C ASP A 108 8.65 -4.62 -0.76
N PHE A 109 9.12 -3.63 -1.52
CA PHE A 109 8.31 -2.66 -2.26
C PHE A 109 8.29 -3.04 -3.73
N TYR A 110 7.10 -3.19 -4.30
CA TYR A 110 6.91 -3.44 -5.73
C TYR A 110 6.35 -2.19 -6.39
N GLU A 111 7.15 -1.61 -7.28
CA GLU A 111 6.69 -0.60 -8.21
C GLU A 111 5.76 -1.24 -9.26
N PRO A 112 4.68 -0.55 -9.69
CA PRO A 112 3.82 -1.02 -10.77
C PRO A 112 4.60 -1.45 -12.00
N PHE A 113 4.20 -2.59 -12.56
CA PHE A 113 4.76 -3.21 -13.76
C PHE A 113 6.22 -3.65 -13.65
N MET A 114 6.80 -3.67 -12.44
CA MET A 114 8.14 -4.18 -12.18
C MET A 114 8.08 -5.58 -11.56
N GLU A 115 8.86 -6.52 -12.10
CA GLU A 115 8.91 -7.91 -11.63
C GLU A 115 9.72 -8.05 -10.32
N GLU A 116 10.82 -7.31 -10.20
CA GLU A 116 11.73 -7.37 -9.06
C GLU A 116 11.40 -6.29 -8.04
N PRO A 117 11.32 -6.63 -6.73
CA PRO A 117 11.07 -5.66 -5.69
C PRO A 117 12.31 -4.83 -5.35
N ILE A 118 12.06 -3.71 -4.69
CA ILE A 118 13.06 -2.95 -3.95
C ILE A 118 12.91 -3.33 -2.47
N VAL A 119 13.95 -3.93 -1.90
CA VAL A 119 13.98 -4.21 -0.46
C VAL A 119 14.17 -2.91 0.31
N ILE A 120 13.28 -2.58 1.24
CA ILE A 120 13.46 -1.39 2.08
C ILE A 120 14.76 -1.53 2.91
N PRO A 121 15.68 -0.56 2.86
CA PRO A 121 16.97 -0.64 3.53
C PRO A 121 16.85 -0.53 5.06
N ASP A 122 17.87 -1.04 5.78
CA ASP A 122 18.07 -0.79 7.21
C ASP A 122 17.05 -1.38 8.20
N LYS A 123 16.51 -2.58 7.90
CA LYS A 123 15.60 -3.30 8.81
C LYS A 123 16.19 -3.61 10.21
N PRO A 124 15.35 -3.70 11.26
CA PRO A 124 13.89 -3.50 11.25
C PRO A 124 13.48 -2.03 11.26
N TYR A 125 12.31 -1.75 10.70
CA TYR A 125 11.84 -0.38 10.43
C TYR A 125 10.84 0.11 11.49
N THR A 126 10.82 1.42 11.68
CA THR A 126 9.76 2.20 12.31
C THR A 126 8.63 2.52 11.31
N GLU A 127 7.48 2.98 11.82
CA GLU A 127 6.37 3.48 10.99
C GLU A 127 6.88 4.57 10.03
N GLU A 128 7.61 5.55 10.56
CA GLU A 128 8.09 6.71 9.82
C GLU A 128 9.07 6.34 8.71
N GLU A 129 9.97 5.39 8.95
CA GLU A 129 10.93 4.92 7.93
C GLU A 129 10.21 4.27 6.73
N ILE A 130 9.13 3.50 6.99
CA ILE A 130 8.32 2.91 5.92
C ILE A 130 7.56 4.01 5.17
N VAL A 131 6.94 4.95 5.89
CA VAL A 131 6.18 6.06 5.30
C VAL A 131 7.09 6.95 4.44
N GLU A 132 8.29 7.28 4.91
CA GLU A 132 9.26 8.09 4.18
C GLU A 132 9.73 7.38 2.91
N PHE A 133 10.07 6.08 3.01
CA PHE A 133 10.46 5.29 1.85
C PHE A 133 9.37 5.25 0.79
N VAL A 134 8.11 4.97 1.19
CA VAL A 134 6.99 4.90 0.24
C VAL A 134 6.75 6.25 -0.42
N LYS A 135 6.80 7.36 0.33
CA LYS A 135 6.65 8.72 -0.23
C LYS A 135 7.76 9.09 -1.22
N GLU A 136 9.00 8.66 -0.97
CA GLU A 136 10.12 8.87 -1.90
C GLU A 136 9.93 8.09 -3.21
N HIS A 137 9.25 6.93 -3.16
CA HIS A 137 9.07 6.03 -4.30
C HIS A 137 7.64 6.01 -4.86
N GLN A 138 6.75 6.89 -4.41
CA GLN A 138 5.33 6.86 -4.78
C GLN A 138 5.03 7.23 -6.24
N ARG A 139 6.00 7.81 -6.95
CA ARG A 139 5.88 8.17 -8.37
C ARG A 139 6.55 7.11 -9.24
N PRO A 140 5.80 6.11 -9.73
CA PRO A 140 6.37 5.03 -10.53
C PRO A 140 6.71 5.51 -11.95
N THR A 141 7.61 4.76 -12.58
CA THR A 141 8.04 4.89 -13.98
C THR A 141 6.86 4.78 -14.94
N LEU A 142 5.96 3.82 -14.66
CA LEU A 142 4.71 3.65 -15.37
C LEU A 142 3.57 3.56 -14.35
N ARG A 143 2.60 4.48 -14.44
CA ARG A 143 1.35 4.43 -13.66
C ARG A 143 0.15 4.32 -14.57
N ARG A 144 -0.84 3.54 -14.13
CA ARG A 144 -2.16 3.48 -14.72
C ARG A 144 -2.99 4.65 -14.19
N LEU A 145 -3.72 5.34 -15.06
CA LEU A 145 -4.73 6.30 -14.63
C LEU A 145 -5.95 5.51 -14.14
N ARG A 146 -6.39 5.72 -12.90
CA ARG A 146 -7.51 5.00 -12.30
C ARG A 146 -8.60 5.98 -11.85
N PRO A 147 -9.89 5.61 -11.89
CA PRO A 147 -10.96 6.53 -11.49
C PRO A 147 -10.79 7.06 -10.07
N GLU A 148 -10.30 6.26 -9.14
CA GLU A 148 -10.16 6.59 -7.72
C GLU A 148 -9.07 7.63 -7.39
N ASP A 149 -8.11 7.87 -8.29
CA ASP A 149 -6.95 8.74 -8.08
C ASP A 149 -6.58 9.60 -9.31
N MET A 150 -7.53 9.76 -10.24
CA MET A 150 -7.22 10.33 -11.55
C MET A 150 -6.76 11.78 -11.49
N PHE A 151 -7.26 12.57 -10.54
CA PHE A 151 -6.92 13.98 -10.41
C PHE A 151 -5.55 14.13 -9.75
N GLU A 152 -5.27 13.39 -8.68
CA GLU A 152 -3.94 13.33 -8.04
C GLU A 152 -2.85 12.97 -9.06
N THR A 153 -3.11 11.91 -9.83
CA THR A 153 -2.20 11.45 -10.89
C THR A 153 -1.97 12.51 -11.96
N TRP A 154 -3.01 13.27 -12.31
CA TRP A 154 -2.92 14.33 -13.32
C TRP A 154 -2.15 15.54 -12.81
N GLU A 155 -2.40 15.97 -11.57
CA GLU A 155 -1.75 17.13 -10.96
C GLU A 155 -0.25 16.90 -10.72
N ASP A 156 0.14 15.73 -10.25
CA ASP A 156 1.56 15.37 -10.06
C ASP A 156 2.33 15.34 -11.39
N ASN A 157 1.66 15.00 -12.50
CA ASN A 157 2.28 15.10 -13.83
C ASN A 157 2.49 16.57 -14.27
N LEU A 158 1.63 17.49 -13.85
CA LEU A 158 1.76 18.91 -14.19
C LEU A 158 2.83 19.63 -13.35
N ASN A 159 3.05 19.16 -12.12
CA ASN A 159 4.01 19.75 -11.16
C ASN A 159 5.43 19.17 -11.29
N GLY A 160 5.67 18.29 -12.26
CA GLY A 160 6.96 17.61 -12.50
C GLY A 160 8.05 18.46 -13.13
#